data_AF-A0A7L9ADX4-F1
#
_entry.id   AF-A0A7L9ADX4-F1
#
_cell.length_a   1.000
_cell.length_b   1.000
_cell.length_c   1.000
_cell.angle_alpha   90.00
_cell.angle_beta   90.00
_cell.angle_gamma   90.00
#
_symmetry.space_group_name_H-M   'P 1'
#
loop_
_entity.id
_entity.type
_entity.pdbx_description
1 polymer ?
#
loop_
_entity_poly.entity_id
_entity_poly.type
_entity_poly.pdbx_seq_one_letter_code
_entity_poly.pdbx_strand_id
1 'polypeptide(L)'
;QVKRYRYYGPIENFIVKLLMNHKLLTLVDDRTGKLAFFCMACEYYTLRFRYDSVLNHVFSDTHIHNLACILQADRHIPVPDPD
;
A
#
# COMPACT_ATOMS: atom_id res chain seq x y z
N GLN A 1 -8.40 -22.05 -21.51
CA GLN A 1 -7.45 -20.93 -21.59
C GLN A 1 -6.78 -20.77 -20.22
N VAL A 2 -5.50 -21.12 -20.11
CA VAL A 2 -4.74 -21.03 -18.85
C VAL A 2 -4.23 -19.60 -18.71
N LYS A 3 -4.75 -18.86 -17.73
CA LYS A 3 -4.24 -17.52 -17.39
C LYS A 3 -2.79 -17.69 -16.93
N ARG A 4 -1.85 -17.25 -17.76
CA ARG A 4 -0.42 -17.16 -17.41
C ARG A 4 -0.28 -16.13 -16.29
N TYR A 5 -0.23 -16.60 -15.03
CA TYR A 5 0.30 -15.81 -13.94
C TYR A 5 1.79 -15.60 -14.24
N ARG A 6 2.17 -14.40 -14.68
CA ARG A 6 3.59 -14.04 -14.81
C ARG A 6 4.14 -14.01 -13.38
N TYR A 7 4.99 -14.98 -13.06
CA TYR A 7 5.70 -15.05 -11.79
C TYR A 7 6.76 -13.95 -11.78
N TYR A 8 6.58 -12.93 -10.94
CA TYR A 8 7.47 -11.77 -10.79
C TYR A 8 8.30 -11.88 -9.50
N GLY A 9 8.71 -13.10 -9.13
CA GLY A 9 9.20 -13.46 -7.78
C GLY A 9 10.07 -12.43 -7.04
N PRO A 10 11.19 -11.95 -7.61
CA PRO A 10 12.03 -10.95 -6.93
C PRO A 10 11.32 -9.61 -6.73
N ILE A 11 10.56 -9.18 -7.74
CA ILE A 11 9.87 -7.89 -7.78
C ILE A 11 8.68 -7.88 -6.82
N GLU A 12 7.92 -8.97 -6.71
CA GLU A 12 6.79 -9.07 -5.76
C GLU A 12 7.23 -8.82 -4.31
N ASN A 13 8.40 -9.34 -3.89
CA ASN A 13 8.91 -9.09 -2.55
C ASN A 13 9.28 -7.62 -2.31
N PHE A 14 9.86 -6.95 -3.31
CA PHE A 14 10.12 -5.51 -3.24
C PHE A 14 8.82 -4.72 -3.19
N ILE A 15 7.81 -5.15 -3.94
CA ILE A 15 6.48 -4.55 -3.93
C ILE A 15 5.86 -4.68 -2.54
N VAL A 16 5.81 -5.87 -1.96
CA VAL A 16 5.21 -6.06 -0.63
C VAL A 16 5.91 -5.19 0.43
N LYS A 17 7.24 -5.10 0.40
CA LYS A 17 7.99 -4.21 1.30
C LYS A 17 7.67 -2.74 1.05
N LEU A 18 7.61 -2.31 -0.21
CA LEU A 18 7.22 -0.95 -0.59
C LEU A 18 5.80 -0.66 -0.07
N LEU A 19 4.87 -1.61 -0.25
CA LEU A 19 3.51 -1.47 0.23
C LEU A 19 3.46 -1.29 1.75
N MET A 20 4.11 -2.17 2.51
CA MET A 20 4.16 -2.06 3.96
C MET A 20 4.73 -0.71 4.44
N ASN A 21 5.84 -0.26 3.84
CA ASN A 21 6.48 1.01 4.21
C ASN A 21 5.57 2.24 3.96
N HIS A 22 4.69 2.16 2.97
CA HIS A 22 3.79 3.24 2.62
C HIS A 22 2.38 3.08 3.22
N LYS A 23 2.20 2.18 4.20
CA LYS A 23 0.89 1.89 4.83
C LYS A 23 -0.17 1.46 3.80
N LEU A 24 0.27 0.64 2.85
CA LEU A 24 -0.51 0.19 1.74
C LEU A 24 -0.97 -1.27 1.97
N LEU A 25 -2.28 -1.55 1.93
CA LEU A 25 -2.87 -2.89 2.06
C LEU A 25 -3.24 -3.51 0.71
N THR A 26 -2.70 -4.69 0.42
CA THR A 26 -3.15 -5.51 -0.70
C THR A 26 -4.46 -6.20 -0.34
N LEU A 27 -5.47 -6.06 -1.20
CA LEU A 27 -6.79 -6.66 -1.04
C LEU A 27 -7.11 -7.56 -2.23
N VAL A 28 -8.07 -8.47 -2.06
CA VAL A 28 -8.67 -9.22 -3.16
C VAL A 28 -10.10 -8.69 -3.32
N ASP A 29 -10.42 -8.19 -4.51
CA ASP A 29 -11.77 -7.73 -4.83
C ASP A 29 -12.70 -8.95 -4.95
N ASP A 30 -13.66 -9.09 -4.03
CA ASP A 30 -14.55 -10.26 -3.96
C ASP A 30 -15.42 -10.45 -5.21
N ARG A 31 -15.70 -9.35 -5.95
CA ARG A 31 -16.54 -9.41 -7.16
C ARG A 31 -15.80 -9.93 -8.37
N THR A 32 -14.50 -9.64 -8.47
CA THR A 32 -13.69 -9.94 -9.65
C THR A 32 -12.57 -10.95 -9.40
N GLY A 33 -12.29 -11.26 -8.13
CA GLY A 33 -11.17 -12.09 -7.69
C GLY A 33 -9.80 -11.48 -8.02
N LYS A 34 -9.74 -10.18 -8.35
CA LYS A 34 -8.51 -9.49 -8.74
C LYS A 34 -7.87 -8.83 -7.55
N LEU A 35 -6.55 -8.70 -7.60
CA LEU A 35 -5.83 -7.88 -6.64
C LEU A 35 -6.30 -6.42 -6.76
N ALA A 36 -6.61 -5.86 -5.59
CA ALA A 36 -6.95 -4.48 -5.34
C ALA A 36 -5.99 -3.96 -4.27
N PHE A 37 -6.06 -2.65 -4.05
CA PHE A 37 -5.09 -2.00 -3.21
C PHE A 37 -5.72 -0.81 -2.45
N PHE A 38 -5.49 -0.72 -1.14
CA PHE A 38 -6.00 0.35 -0.27
C PHE A 38 -4.88 1.07 0.49
N CYS A 39 -4.74 2.37 0.27
CA CYS A 39 -3.80 3.22 0.99
C CYS A 39 -4.44 3.72 2.27
N MET A 40 -3.94 3.28 3.43
CA MET A 40 -4.41 3.78 4.72
C MET A 40 -4.01 5.24 4.92
N ALA A 41 -2.88 5.68 4.36
CA ALA A 41 -2.43 7.05 4.51
C ALA A 41 -3.32 8.06 3.78
N CYS A 42 -3.94 7.66 2.68
CA CYS A 42 -4.74 8.53 1.84
C CYS A 42 -6.23 8.16 1.82
N GLU A 43 -6.64 7.13 2.56
CA GLU A 43 -7.95 6.49 2.47
C GLU A 43 -8.37 6.20 1.01
N TYR A 44 -7.38 5.84 0.19
CA TYR A 44 -7.52 5.74 -1.26
C TYR A 44 -7.60 4.29 -1.71
N TYR A 45 -8.67 3.94 -2.44
CA TYR A 45 -8.92 2.59 -2.93
C TYR A 45 -8.74 2.48 -4.45
N THR A 46 -8.03 1.44 -4.91
CA THR A 46 -7.91 1.11 -6.32
C THR A 46 -8.53 -0.26 -6.62
N LEU A 47 -9.50 -0.28 -7.55
CA LEU A 47 -10.25 -1.48 -7.95
C LEU A 47 -9.45 -2.44 -8.84
N ARG A 48 -8.25 -2.05 -9.30
CA ARG A 48 -7.40 -2.90 -10.16
C ARG A 48 -5.93 -2.65 -9.84
N PHE A 49 -5.25 -3.69 -9.38
CA PHE A 49 -3.81 -3.66 -9.19
C PHE A 49 -3.10 -3.53 -10.55
N ARG A 50 -2.69 -2.29 -10.86
CA ARG A 50 -1.77 -1.96 -11.94
C ARG A 50 -0.56 -1.30 -11.31
N TYR A 51 0.62 -1.85 -11.61
CA TYR A 51 1.87 -1.42 -11.00
C TYR A 51 2.10 0.09 -11.17
N ASP A 52 1.89 0.62 -12.37
CA ASP A 52 2.05 2.04 -12.66
C ASP A 52 1.09 2.94 -11.85
N SER A 53 -0.15 2.49 -11.63
CA SER A 53 -1.12 3.23 -10.84
C SER A 53 -0.74 3.28 -9.36
N VAL A 54 -0.18 2.19 -8.83
CA VAL A 54 0.34 2.15 -7.46
C VAL A 54 1.55 3.07 -7.34
N LEU A 55 2.53 2.97 -8.23
CA LEU A 55 3.71 3.84 -8.18
C LEU A 55 3.34 5.32 -8.30
N ASN A 56 2.45 5.68 -9.23
CA ASN A 56 2.03 7.06 -9.42
C ASN A 56 1.33 7.62 -8.17
N HIS A 57 0.57 6.77 -7.44
CA HIS A 57 -0.02 7.15 -6.17
C HIS A 57 1.04 7.36 -5.09
N VAL A 58 1.96 6.40 -4.92
CA VAL A 58 2.96 6.40 -3.85
C VAL A 58 3.99 7.52 -3.99
N PHE A 59 4.29 7.94 -5.21
CA PHE A 59 5.20 9.06 -5.47
C PHE A 59 4.49 10.40 -5.67
N SER A 60 3.18 10.47 -5.43
CA SER A 60 2.47 11.76 -5.46
C SER A 60 2.78 12.60 -4.21
N ASP A 61 2.87 13.92 -4.38
CA ASP A 61 3.12 14.86 -3.26
C ASP A 61 2.06 14.72 -2.16
N THR A 62 0.81 14.49 -2.54
CA THR A 62 -0.30 14.26 -1.60
C THR A 62 -0.05 13.05 -0.70
N HIS A 63 0.39 11.93 -1.28
CA HIS A 63 0.69 10.72 -0.50
C HIS A 63 1.86 10.95 0.44
N ILE A 64 2.93 11.58 -0.06
CA ILE A 64 4.13 11.86 0.75
C ILE A 64 3.76 12.77 1.93
N HIS A 65 2.94 13.79 1.71
CA HIS A 65 2.46 14.67 2.76
C HIS A 65 1.63 13.92 3.82
N ASN A 66 0.60 13.18 3.39
CA ASN A 66 -0.27 12.45 4.31
C ASN A 66 0.51 11.40 5.12
N LEU A 67 1.41 10.67 4.47
CA LEU A 67 2.26 9.70 5.14
C LEU A 67 3.17 10.38 6.17
N ALA A 68 3.77 11.53 5.85
CA ALA A 68 4.58 12.30 6.78
C ALA A 68 3.77 12.74 8.01
N CYS A 69 2.54 13.22 7.84
CA CYS A 69 1.66 13.59 8.95
C CYS A 69 1.36 12.41 9.87
N ILE A 70 1.07 11.23 9.31
CA ILE A 70 0.80 10.03 10.11
C ILE A 70 2.05 9.60 10.89
N LEU A 71 3.22 9.60 10.25
CA LEU A 71 4.47 9.23 10.92
C LEU A 71 4.86 10.23 12.03
N GLN A 72 4.54 11.51 11.85
CA GLN A 72 4.73 12.51 12.91
C GLN A 72 3.75 12.29 14.07
N ALA A 73 2.48 12.00 13.78
CA ALA A 73 1.48 11.70 14.81
C ALA A 73 1.86 10.45 15.64
N ASP A 74 2.38 9.40 14.99
CA ASP A 74 2.83 8.15 15.63
C ASP A 74 3.98 8.41 16.64
N ARG A 75 4.91 9.32 16.31
CA ARG A 75 6.00 9.73 17.22
C ARG A 75 5.53 10.52 18.44
N HIS A 76 4.35 11.14 18.36
CA HIS A 76 3.79 11.93 19.43
C HIS A 76 2.84 11.13 20.33
N ILE A 77 2.69 9.82 20.13
CA ILE A 77 1.99 8.94 21.06
C ILE A 77 2.99 8.62 22.19
N PRO A 78 2.87 9.20 23.39
CA PRO A 78 3.69 8.77 24.52
C PRO A 78 3.38 7.29 24.76
N VAL A 79 4.42 6.46 24.74
CA VAL A 79 4.32 5.08 25.22
C VAL A 79 3.96 5.19 26.70
N PRO A 80 2.82 4.64 27.17
CA PRO A 80 2.57 4.62 28.60
C PRO A 80 3.68 3.79 29.25
N ASP A 81 4.44 4.43 30.14
CA ASP A 81 5.46 3.77 30.94
C ASP A 81 4.85 2.52 31.59
N PRO A 82 5.43 1.32 31.40
CA PRO A 82 5.07 0.18 32.20
C PRO A 82 5.68 0.39 33.59
N ASP A 83 4.83 0.57 34.59
CA ASP A 83 5.16 0.60 36.02
C ASP A 83 5.98 -0.64 36.44
#